data_AF-A0A345Q932-F1
#
_entry.id   AF-A0A345Q932-F1
#
_cell.length_a   1.000
_cell.length_b   1.000
_cell.length_c   1.000
_cell.angle_alpha   90.00
_cell.angle_beta   90.00
_cell.angle_gamma   90.00
#
_symmetry.space_group_name_H-M   'P 1'
#
loop_
_entity.id
_entity.type
_entity.pdbx_description
1 polymer ?
#
loop_
_entity_poly.entity_id
_entity_poly.type
_entity_poly.pdbx_seq_one_letter_code
_entity_poly.pdbx_strand_id
1 'polypeptide(L)'
;MTTPFIGYMILYHSQIEDYLGGLGGLLEQQSNPGQCLPWIEFSTRLNLIYLGLLLLGVGTIIYKIFAPSIVKGARDINDYVVETIDNVSARNLRSMFATIRSRRPKVASTFLQRAPWLDRGKSLKTASDALKKDDDNQIKIDVLRSFYTVQDRYTSRSAVYSVLALYSIGFSLLAVPGLAFTARVMCVVSTDLGLLSP
;
A
#
# COMPACT_ATOMS: atom_id res chain seq x y z
N MET A 1 13.50 -2.33 -0.79
CA MET A 1 13.92 -1.39 -1.85
C MET A 1 15.04 -2.06 -2.66
N THR A 2 14.69 -2.96 -3.57
CA THR A 2 15.62 -3.74 -4.43
C THR A 2 15.41 -3.47 -5.92
N THR A 3 14.42 -2.63 -6.26
CA THR A 3 14.06 -2.19 -7.62
C THR A 3 15.20 -1.62 -8.46
N PRO A 4 16.16 -0.81 -7.93
CA PRO A 4 17.26 -0.32 -8.76
C PRO A 4 18.25 -1.41 -9.14
N PHE A 5 18.40 -2.49 -8.35
CA PHE A 5 19.32 -3.59 -8.66
C PHE A 5 18.85 -4.44 -9.84
N ILE A 6 17.53 -4.69 -9.93
CA ILE A 6 16.96 -5.51 -11.01
C ILE A 6 16.98 -4.78 -12.35
N GLY A 7 16.77 -3.45 -12.35
CA GLY A 7 16.94 -2.63 -13.57
C GLY A 7 18.38 -2.59 -14.06
N TYR A 8 19.34 -2.55 -13.14
CA TYR A 8 20.76 -2.60 -13.48
C TYR A 8 21.16 -3.97 -14.04
N MET A 9 20.65 -5.09 -13.49
CA MET A 9 20.89 -6.42 -14.06
C MET A 9 20.38 -6.57 -15.51
N ILE A 10 19.26 -5.93 -15.84
CA ILE A 10 18.66 -6.02 -17.18
C ILE A 10 19.42 -5.15 -18.19
N LEU A 11 19.97 -4.01 -17.76
CA LEU A 11 20.80 -3.15 -18.62
C LEU A 11 22.20 -3.74 -18.90
N TYR A 12 22.75 -4.59 -18.02
CA TYR A 12 24.03 -5.29 -18.22
C TYR A 12 23.85 -6.66 -18.92
N HIS A 13 22.93 -6.63 -19.88
CA HIS A 13 22.24 -7.72 -20.58
C HIS A 13 23.12 -8.90 -21.06
N SER A 14 24.37 -8.71 -21.47
CA SER A 14 25.13 -9.82 -22.08
C SER A 14 25.76 -10.79 -21.07
N GLN A 15 26.37 -10.27 -20.00
CA GLN A 15 27.13 -11.11 -19.05
C GLN A 15 26.22 -11.90 -18.10
N ILE A 16 25.04 -11.34 -17.82
CA ILE A 16 24.05 -11.94 -16.95
C ILE A 16 23.18 -12.93 -17.72
N GLU A 17 22.96 -12.72 -19.01
CA GLU A 17 22.29 -13.69 -19.88
C GLU A 17 23.12 -14.98 -20.02
N ASP A 18 24.44 -14.89 -20.06
CA ASP A 18 25.30 -16.09 -20.01
C ASP A 18 25.20 -16.82 -18.65
N TYR A 19 25.21 -16.08 -17.53
CA TYR A 19 25.15 -16.66 -16.18
C TYR A 19 23.76 -17.19 -15.77
N LEU A 20 22.69 -16.46 -16.11
CA LEU A 20 21.30 -16.86 -15.84
C LEU A 20 20.71 -17.73 -16.95
N GLY A 21 21.14 -17.55 -18.20
CA GLY A 21 20.90 -18.48 -19.30
C GLY A 21 21.59 -19.82 -19.05
N GLY A 22 22.67 -19.87 -18.27
CA GLY A 22 23.17 -21.12 -17.70
C GLY A 22 22.17 -21.85 -16.79
N LEU A 23 21.19 -21.17 -16.18
CA LEU A 23 20.18 -21.78 -15.29
C LEU A 23 18.78 -21.89 -15.94
N GLY A 24 18.39 -20.96 -16.82
CA GLY A 24 17.13 -20.95 -17.55
C GLY A 24 17.25 -21.38 -19.02
N GLY A 25 18.39 -21.10 -19.64
CA GLY A 25 18.76 -21.53 -21.00
C GLY A 25 19.18 -22.99 -21.07
N LEU A 26 19.71 -23.62 -20.01
CA LEU A 26 19.88 -25.09 -19.98
C LEU A 26 18.53 -25.83 -20.12
N LEU A 27 17.43 -25.27 -19.60
CA LEU A 27 16.08 -25.79 -19.80
C LEU A 27 15.52 -25.48 -21.20
N GLU A 28 15.90 -24.38 -21.84
CA GLU A 28 15.53 -24.06 -23.24
C GLU A 28 16.40 -24.79 -24.26
N GLN A 29 17.62 -25.17 -23.89
CA GLN A 29 18.58 -25.91 -24.71
C GLN A 29 18.40 -27.43 -24.62
N GLN A 30 17.72 -27.92 -23.57
CA GLN A 30 17.28 -29.32 -23.44
C GLN A 30 15.87 -29.60 -23.97
N SER A 31 15.11 -28.61 -24.45
CA SER A 31 13.85 -28.94 -25.14
C SER A 31 14.15 -29.55 -26.50
N ASN A 32 14.05 -30.88 -26.58
CA ASN A 32 14.05 -31.60 -27.85
C ASN A 32 12.98 -30.97 -28.78
N PRO A 33 13.28 -30.77 -30.08
CA PRO A 33 12.31 -30.26 -31.04
C PRO A 33 11.12 -31.23 -31.08
N GLY A 34 9.99 -30.83 -30.46
CA GLY A 34 8.79 -31.65 -30.32
C GLY A 34 8.17 -31.68 -28.91
N GLN A 35 8.86 -31.22 -27.86
CA GLN A 35 8.32 -31.20 -26.49
C GLN A 35 8.24 -29.77 -25.93
N CYS A 36 7.02 -29.33 -25.61
CA CYS A 36 6.64 -28.15 -24.82
C CYS A 36 7.61 -26.94 -24.94
N LEU A 37 7.55 -26.25 -26.10
CA LEU A 37 8.33 -25.04 -26.37
C LEU A 37 8.10 -23.94 -25.31
N PRO A 38 9.12 -23.13 -24.99
CA PRO A 38 8.96 -21.98 -24.10
C PRO A 38 7.95 -20.98 -24.70
N TRP A 39 6.90 -20.65 -23.95
CA TRP A 39 5.83 -19.74 -24.41
C TRP A 39 6.23 -18.26 -24.38
N ILE A 40 7.28 -17.91 -23.64
CA ILE A 40 7.75 -16.54 -23.47
C ILE A 40 9.27 -16.54 -23.51
N GLU A 41 9.89 -15.69 -24.33
CA GLU A 41 11.34 -15.52 -24.38
C GLU A 41 11.92 -14.99 -23.06
N PHE A 42 13.16 -15.36 -22.75
CA PHE A 42 13.85 -14.95 -21.52
C PHE A 42 13.88 -13.42 -21.31
N SER A 43 14.26 -12.67 -22.37
CA SER A 43 14.29 -11.19 -22.34
C SER A 43 12.91 -10.59 -22.01
N THR A 44 11.84 -11.15 -22.59
CA THR A 44 10.46 -10.72 -22.31
C THR A 44 10.07 -11.00 -20.85
N ARG A 45 10.46 -12.15 -20.28
CA ARG A 45 10.21 -12.45 -18.86
C ARG A 45 10.89 -11.45 -17.93
N LEU A 46 12.16 -11.13 -18.20
CA LEU A 46 12.91 -10.13 -17.42
C LEU A 46 12.26 -8.74 -17.50
N ASN A 47 11.85 -8.32 -18.70
CA ASN A 47 11.17 -7.04 -18.90
C ASN A 47 9.84 -6.96 -18.14
N LEU A 48 9.04 -8.04 -18.13
CA LEU A 48 7.81 -8.13 -17.35
C LEU A 48 8.07 -8.03 -15.84
N ILE A 49 9.10 -8.71 -15.35
CA ILE A 49 9.50 -8.65 -13.93
C ILE A 49 9.90 -7.22 -13.56
N TYR A 50 10.72 -6.58 -14.38
CA TYR A 50 11.17 -5.21 -14.14
C TYR A 50 10.04 -4.21 -14.13
N LEU A 51 9.19 -4.25 -15.17
CA LEU A 51 8.04 -3.35 -15.27
C LEU A 51 7.08 -3.56 -14.10
N GLY A 52 6.82 -4.82 -13.73
CA GLY A 52 5.99 -5.15 -12.56
C GLY A 52 6.55 -4.54 -11.27
N LEU A 53 7.85 -4.74 -11.00
CA LEU A 53 8.51 -4.19 -9.82
C LEU A 53 8.57 -2.66 -9.82
N LEU A 54 8.78 -2.05 -10.97
CA LEU A 54 8.77 -0.59 -11.14
C LEU A 54 7.40 -0.03 -10.76
N LEU A 55 6.31 -0.62 -11.27
CA LEU A 55 4.95 -0.20 -10.95
C LEU A 55 4.63 -0.35 -9.46
N LEU A 56 5.03 -1.47 -8.84
CA LEU A 56 4.90 -1.64 -7.39
C LEU A 56 5.69 -0.57 -6.60
N GLY A 57 6.91 -0.25 -7.07
CA GLY A 57 7.75 0.80 -6.49
C GLY A 57 7.10 2.17 -6.57
N VAL A 58 6.62 2.57 -7.76
CA VAL A 58 5.90 3.83 -7.98
C VAL A 58 4.62 3.89 -7.15
N GLY A 59 3.84 2.81 -7.10
CA GLY A 59 2.65 2.70 -6.27
C GLY A 59 2.96 2.91 -4.79
N THR A 60 4.06 2.33 -4.29
CA THR A 60 4.52 2.52 -2.91
C THR A 60 4.89 3.97 -2.63
N ILE A 61 5.57 4.64 -3.57
CA ILE A 61 5.95 6.06 -3.43
C ILE A 61 4.70 6.94 -3.37
N ILE A 62 3.74 6.73 -4.26
CA ILE A 62 2.46 7.48 -4.28
C ILE A 62 1.72 7.25 -2.96
N TYR A 63 1.60 6.00 -2.50
CA TYR A 63 1.00 5.69 -1.20
C TYR A 63 1.71 6.41 -0.06
N LYS A 64 3.05 6.41 -0.03
CA LYS A 64 3.82 7.10 1.01
C LYS A 64 3.63 8.61 1.00
N ILE A 65 3.57 9.24 -0.17
CA ILE A 65 3.42 10.70 -0.29
C ILE A 65 1.99 11.15 0.03
N PHE A 66 0.98 10.45 -0.49
CA PHE A 66 -0.39 10.95 -0.47
C PHE A 66 -1.26 10.39 0.67
N ALA A 67 -0.95 9.22 1.23
CA ALA A 67 -1.77 8.68 2.32
C ALA A 67 -1.44 9.38 3.66
N PRO A 68 -2.44 9.87 4.41
CA PRO A 68 -2.23 10.50 5.70
C PRO A 68 -1.72 9.49 6.73
N SER A 69 -0.80 9.91 7.61
CA SER A 69 -0.16 9.05 8.61
C SER A 69 -1.15 8.35 9.54
N ILE A 70 -2.28 8.99 9.83
CA ILE A 70 -3.34 8.47 10.72
C ILE A 70 -4.05 7.26 10.10
N VAL A 71 -4.29 7.28 8.79
CA VAL A 71 -4.94 6.17 8.07
C VAL A 71 -3.94 5.05 7.75
N LYS A 72 -2.64 5.35 7.72
CA LYS A 72 -1.58 4.34 7.57
C LYS A 72 -1.39 3.46 8.81
N GLY A 73 -1.56 4.06 10.00
CA GLY A 73 -1.27 3.40 11.28
C GLY A 73 -2.42 2.55 11.80
N ALA A 74 -3.66 3.03 11.66
CA ALA A 74 -4.83 2.36 12.20
C ALA A 74 -5.56 1.53 11.15
N ARG A 75 -6.01 0.33 11.54
CA ARG A 75 -6.81 -0.54 10.65
C ARG A 75 -8.23 -0.02 10.46
N ASP A 76 -8.78 0.59 11.51
CA ASP A 76 -10.14 1.15 11.54
C ASP A 76 -10.21 2.36 12.47
N ILE A 77 -11.31 3.10 12.40
CA ILE A 77 -11.59 4.24 13.28
C ILE A 77 -11.57 3.86 14.76
N ASN A 78 -12.06 2.67 15.12
CA ASN A 78 -12.08 2.23 16.51
C ASN A 78 -10.66 1.91 17.01
N ASP A 79 -9.86 1.28 16.16
CA ASP A 79 -8.46 0.96 16.43
C ASP A 79 -7.65 2.23 16.69
N TYR A 80 -7.81 3.23 15.81
CA TYR A 80 -7.21 4.56 15.97
C TYR A 80 -7.57 5.21 17.32
N VAL A 81 -8.85 5.14 17.70
CA VAL A 81 -9.33 5.75 18.94
C VAL A 81 -8.72 5.04 20.15
N VAL A 82 -8.75 3.71 20.19
CA VAL A 82 -8.23 2.93 21.31
C VAL A 82 -6.73 3.16 21.50
N GLU A 83 -5.94 3.22 20.42
CA GLU A 83 -4.50 3.47 20.52
C GLU A 83 -4.16 4.91 20.95
N THR A 84 -4.98 5.88 20.53
CA THR A 84 -4.65 7.30 20.68
C THR A 84 -5.25 7.95 21.93
N ILE A 85 -6.35 7.41 22.48
CA ILE A 85 -7.15 8.07 23.53
C ILE A 85 -6.36 8.38 24.80
N ASP A 86 -5.49 7.47 25.24
CA ASP A 86 -4.70 7.61 26.47
C ASP A 86 -3.53 8.59 26.30
N ASN A 87 -3.06 8.77 25.06
CA ASN A 87 -1.90 9.60 24.73
C ASN A 87 -2.28 11.00 24.21
N VAL A 88 -3.57 11.32 24.13
CA VAL A 88 -4.02 12.59 23.55
C VAL A 88 -4.00 13.74 24.57
N SER A 89 -3.19 14.76 24.29
CA SER A 89 -3.16 15.98 25.09
C SER A 89 -4.23 16.99 24.66
N ALA A 90 -4.58 17.93 25.55
CA ALA A 90 -5.48 19.04 25.22
C ALA A 90 -4.98 19.87 24.03
N ARG A 91 -3.66 19.98 23.84
CA ARG A 91 -3.05 20.65 22.69
C ARG A 91 -3.32 19.88 21.39
N ASN A 92 -3.13 18.57 21.41
CA ASN A 92 -3.35 17.70 20.25
C ASN A 92 -4.83 17.72 19.83
N LEU A 93 -5.75 17.57 20.78
CA LEU A 93 -7.19 17.64 20.52
C LEU A 93 -7.61 18.97 19.89
N ARG A 94 -7.07 20.10 20.36
CA ARG A 94 -7.38 21.43 19.78
C ARG A 94 -6.80 21.61 18.39
N SER A 95 -5.65 20.99 18.09
CA SER A 95 -5.09 20.96 16.74
C SER A 95 -5.98 20.15 15.79
N MET A 96 -6.40 18.95 16.22
CA MET A 96 -7.34 18.09 15.47
C MET A 96 -8.69 18.79 15.27
N PHE A 97 -9.22 19.43 16.31
CA PHE A 97 -10.45 20.20 16.26
C PHE A 97 -10.39 21.36 15.27
N ALA A 98 -9.27 22.08 15.17
CA ALA A 98 -9.11 23.13 14.16
C ALA A 98 -9.23 22.58 12.74
N THR A 99 -8.70 21.38 12.49
CA THR A 99 -8.84 20.68 11.21
C THR A 99 -10.31 20.32 10.94
N ILE A 100 -11.01 19.77 11.94
CA ILE A 100 -12.45 19.46 11.86
C ILE A 100 -13.26 20.73 11.57
N ARG A 101 -12.98 21.83 12.27
CA ARG A 101 -13.67 23.12 12.09
C ARG A 101 -13.53 23.64 10.66
N SER A 102 -12.36 23.51 10.05
CA SER A 102 -12.12 23.93 8.66
C SER A 102 -12.86 23.08 7.62
N ARG A 103 -13.00 21.76 7.86
CA ARG A 103 -13.55 20.80 6.88
C ARG A 103 -15.01 20.40 7.13
N ARG A 104 -15.51 20.55 8.35
CA ARG A 104 -16.85 20.16 8.82
C ARG A 104 -17.39 21.17 9.86
N PRO A 105 -17.72 22.41 9.47
CA PRO A 105 -18.11 23.48 10.41
C PRO A 105 -19.36 23.13 11.23
N LYS A 106 -20.35 22.43 10.64
CA LYS A 106 -21.58 22.01 11.33
C LYS A 106 -21.33 21.05 12.51
N VAL A 107 -20.35 20.16 12.37
CA VAL A 107 -19.96 19.22 13.46
C VAL A 107 -19.08 19.94 14.48
N ALA A 108 -18.30 20.93 14.05
CA ALA A 108 -17.50 21.71 14.97
C ALA A 108 -18.36 22.58 15.90
N SER A 109 -19.48 23.14 15.43
CA SER A 109 -20.39 23.90 16.29
C SER A 109 -21.02 23.06 17.39
N THR A 110 -21.39 21.80 17.11
CA THR A 110 -21.92 20.89 18.14
C THR A 110 -20.87 20.55 19.20
N PHE A 111 -19.60 20.42 18.80
CA PHE A 111 -18.51 20.26 19.77
C PHE A 111 -18.29 21.49 20.63
N LEU A 112 -18.38 22.71 20.07
CA LEU A 112 -18.22 23.94 20.85
C LEU A 112 -19.33 24.17 21.87
N GLN A 113 -20.55 23.71 21.57
CA GLN A 113 -21.66 23.76 22.54
C GLN A 113 -21.41 22.84 23.75
N ARG A 114 -20.86 21.64 23.51
CA ARG A 114 -20.57 20.67 24.59
C ARG A 114 -19.26 20.93 25.31
N ALA A 115 -18.25 21.39 24.59
CA ALA A 115 -16.88 21.58 25.06
C ALA A 115 -16.29 22.91 24.54
N PRO A 116 -16.67 24.07 25.13
CA PRO A 116 -16.18 25.39 24.70
C PRO A 116 -14.66 25.56 24.81
N TRP A 117 -14.01 24.76 25.65
CA TRP A 117 -12.56 24.76 25.85
C TRP A 117 -11.77 24.25 24.63
N LEU A 118 -12.43 23.59 23.67
CA LEU A 118 -11.83 23.19 22.40
C LEU A 118 -11.49 24.39 21.51
N ASP A 119 -12.21 25.50 21.63
CA ASP A 119 -11.96 26.69 20.81
C ASP A 119 -10.62 27.34 21.15
N ARG A 120 -9.82 27.70 20.14
CA ARG A 120 -8.47 28.28 20.31
C ARG A 120 -8.46 29.59 21.11
N GLY A 121 -9.59 30.29 21.21
CA GLY A 121 -9.71 31.52 22.00
C GLY A 121 -9.57 31.33 23.52
N LYS A 122 -9.67 30.09 24.04
CA LYS A 122 -9.53 29.81 25.49
C LYS A 122 -8.07 29.50 25.87
N SER A 123 -7.69 29.73 27.13
CA SER A 123 -6.33 29.42 27.59
C SER A 123 -6.05 27.90 27.53
N LEU A 124 -4.79 27.50 27.27
CA LEU A 124 -4.41 26.09 27.27
C LEU A 124 -4.58 25.45 28.65
N LYS A 125 -4.37 26.23 29.73
CA LYS A 125 -4.60 25.78 31.11
C LYS A 125 -6.07 25.40 31.32
N THR A 126 -7.01 26.26 30.90
CA THR A 126 -8.44 25.98 30.96
C THR A 126 -8.81 24.70 30.20
N ALA A 127 -8.22 24.49 29.03
CA ALA A 127 -8.44 23.28 28.24
C ALA A 127 -7.86 22.02 28.91
N SER A 128 -6.67 22.11 29.51
CA SER A 128 -6.07 21.00 30.24
C SER A 128 -6.83 20.65 31.52
N ASP A 129 -7.29 21.65 32.26
CA ASP A 129 -8.05 21.45 33.50
C ASP A 129 -9.44 20.87 33.19
N ALA A 130 -10.08 21.33 32.11
CA ALA A 130 -11.34 20.76 31.65
C ALA A 130 -11.18 19.32 31.15
N LEU A 131 -10.11 19.02 30.41
CA LEU A 131 -9.82 17.66 29.93
C LEU A 131 -9.55 16.68 31.07
N LYS A 132 -8.91 17.13 32.16
CA LYS A 132 -8.67 16.30 33.36
C LYS A 132 -9.93 16.04 34.17
N LYS A 133 -10.92 16.93 34.08
CA LYS A 133 -12.24 16.78 34.73
C LYS A 133 -13.23 15.97 33.89
N ASP A 134 -12.89 15.66 32.65
CA ASP A 134 -13.72 14.87 31.74
C ASP A 134 -13.48 13.37 31.99
N ASP A 135 -14.19 12.81 32.98
CA ASP A 135 -14.03 11.41 33.40
C ASP A 135 -14.51 10.40 32.36
N ASP A 136 -15.43 10.77 31.48
CA ASP A 136 -16.11 9.85 30.55
C ASP A 136 -15.38 9.72 29.20
N ASN A 137 -14.34 10.52 28.95
CA ASN A 137 -13.57 10.57 27.70
C ASN A 137 -14.40 10.74 26.39
N GLN A 138 -15.71 10.95 26.48
CA GLN A 138 -16.62 10.99 25.32
C GLN A 138 -16.21 12.07 24.33
N ILE A 139 -15.83 13.25 24.82
CA ILE A 139 -15.37 14.35 23.97
C ILE A 139 -14.07 13.98 23.25
N LYS A 140 -13.14 13.26 23.90
CA LYS A 140 -11.91 12.77 23.26
C LYS A 140 -12.25 11.82 22.13
N ILE A 141 -13.10 10.82 22.41
CA ILE A 141 -13.53 9.80 21.44
C ILE A 141 -14.18 10.45 20.23
N ASP A 142 -15.13 11.36 20.44
CA ASP A 142 -15.85 11.99 19.33
C ASP A 142 -14.95 12.88 18.48
N VAL A 143 -14.02 13.62 19.09
CA VAL A 143 -13.04 14.44 18.35
C VAL A 143 -12.11 13.53 17.55
N LEU A 144 -11.59 12.46 18.13
CA LEU A 144 -10.71 11.50 17.45
C LEU A 144 -11.43 10.84 16.27
N ARG A 145 -12.66 10.35 16.47
CA ARG A 145 -13.49 9.76 15.40
C ARG A 145 -13.76 10.74 14.27
N SER A 146 -14.16 11.97 14.62
CA SER A 146 -14.47 13.00 13.63
C SER A 146 -13.22 13.44 12.85
N PHE A 147 -12.07 13.51 13.53
CA PHE A 147 -10.79 13.81 12.90
C PHE A 147 -10.36 12.72 11.93
N TYR A 148 -10.44 11.44 12.34
CA TYR A 148 -10.19 10.30 11.46
C TYR A 148 -11.08 10.34 10.22
N THR A 149 -12.39 10.57 10.41
CA THR A 149 -13.36 10.67 9.31
C THR A 149 -13.01 11.79 8.33
N VAL A 150 -12.51 12.93 8.83
CA VAL A 150 -12.05 14.03 7.98
C VAL A 150 -10.81 13.60 7.19
N GLN A 151 -9.84 12.97 7.82
CA GLN A 151 -8.64 12.51 7.12
C GLN A 151 -8.97 11.45 6.06
N ASP A 152 -9.82 10.49 6.38
CA ASP A 152 -10.27 9.45 5.44
C ASP A 152 -11.05 10.06 4.26
N ARG A 153 -12.10 10.85 4.53
CA ARG A 153 -12.96 11.41 3.48
C ARG A 153 -12.24 12.35 2.52
N TYR A 154 -11.29 13.14 3.03
CA TYR A 154 -10.53 14.11 2.24
C TYR A 154 -9.18 13.57 1.78
N THR A 155 -8.90 12.28 2.00
CA THR A 155 -7.82 11.60 1.30
C THR A 155 -8.14 11.59 -0.20
N SER A 156 -7.15 11.92 -1.02
CA SER A 156 -7.31 11.95 -2.48
C SER A 156 -7.71 10.57 -2.99
N ARG A 157 -9.01 10.39 -3.31
CA ARG A 157 -9.53 9.13 -3.86
C ARG A 157 -8.82 8.74 -5.16
N SER A 158 -8.42 9.74 -5.96
CA SER A 158 -7.62 9.51 -7.16
C SER A 158 -6.30 8.83 -6.83
N ALA A 159 -5.58 9.28 -5.79
CA ALA A 159 -4.34 8.64 -5.38
C ALA A 159 -4.57 7.19 -4.91
N VAL A 160 -5.67 6.93 -4.19
CA VAL A 160 -6.04 5.57 -3.77
C VAL A 160 -6.27 4.66 -4.98
N TYR A 161 -7.07 5.10 -5.95
CA TYR A 161 -7.32 4.32 -7.17
C TYR A 161 -6.06 4.14 -8.02
N SER A 162 -5.20 5.15 -8.12
CA SER A 162 -3.91 5.04 -8.80
C SER A 162 -3.00 4.01 -8.13
N VAL A 163 -2.89 4.01 -6.80
CA VAL A 163 -2.13 2.99 -6.06
C VAL A 163 -2.72 1.62 -6.31
N LEU A 164 -4.04 1.45 -6.19
CA LEU A 164 -4.70 0.18 -6.44
C LEU A 164 -4.43 -0.34 -7.85
N ALA A 165 -4.56 0.51 -8.87
CA ALA A 165 -4.30 0.14 -10.25
C ALA A 165 -2.84 -0.26 -10.49
N LEU A 166 -1.88 0.52 -9.97
CA LEU A 166 -0.45 0.22 -10.08
C LEU A 166 -0.08 -1.11 -9.42
N TYR A 167 -0.66 -1.40 -8.25
CA TYR A 167 -0.45 -2.67 -7.56
C TYR A 167 -1.07 -3.83 -8.33
N SER A 168 -2.32 -3.71 -8.79
CA SER A 168 -2.99 -4.76 -9.55
C SER A 168 -2.25 -5.08 -10.85
N ILE A 169 -1.83 -4.07 -11.60
CA ILE A 169 -1.07 -4.26 -12.85
C ILE A 169 0.32 -4.82 -12.53
N GLY A 170 1.01 -4.27 -11.53
CA GLY A 170 2.33 -4.74 -11.13
C GLY A 170 2.35 -6.21 -10.73
N PHE A 171 1.40 -6.65 -9.89
CA PHE A 171 1.27 -8.06 -9.52
C PHE A 171 0.86 -8.96 -10.68
N SER A 172 -0.03 -8.48 -11.57
CA SER A 172 -0.41 -9.22 -12.77
C SER A 172 0.80 -9.48 -13.67
N LEU A 173 1.64 -8.47 -13.90
CA LEU A 173 2.86 -8.60 -14.70
C LEU A 173 3.88 -9.56 -14.06
N LEU A 174 4.03 -9.52 -12.74
CA LEU A 174 4.91 -10.45 -12.01
C LEU A 174 4.39 -11.90 -12.03
N ALA A 175 3.08 -12.09 -12.08
CA ALA A 175 2.48 -13.43 -12.12
C ALA A 175 2.69 -14.14 -13.46
N VAL A 176 2.72 -13.40 -14.58
CA VAL A 176 2.79 -13.97 -15.95
C VAL A 176 4.00 -14.91 -16.14
N PRO A 177 5.26 -14.52 -15.84
CA PRO A 177 6.41 -15.42 -15.97
C PRO A 177 6.30 -16.66 -15.07
N GLY A 178 5.77 -16.52 -13.86
CA GLY A 178 5.58 -17.63 -12.91
C GLY A 178 4.53 -18.63 -13.38
N LEU A 179 3.42 -18.14 -13.94
CA LEU A 179 2.38 -18.98 -14.54
C LEU A 179 2.88 -19.69 -15.80
N ALA A 180 3.61 -18.99 -16.67
CA ALA A 180 4.21 -19.58 -17.87
C ALA A 180 5.20 -20.69 -17.53
N PHE A 181 6.04 -20.49 -16.49
CA PHE A 181 6.95 -21.51 -16.02
C PHE A 181 6.22 -22.72 -15.42
N THR A 182 5.23 -22.49 -14.55
CA THR A 182 4.42 -23.57 -13.96
C THR A 182 3.70 -24.37 -15.03
N ALA A 183 3.12 -23.72 -16.03
CA ALA A 183 2.44 -24.37 -17.13
C ALA A 183 3.40 -25.22 -17.99
N ARG A 184 4.63 -24.73 -18.20
CA ARG A 184 5.68 -25.50 -18.88
C ARG A 184 6.07 -26.76 -18.09
N VAL A 185 6.27 -26.65 -16.78
CA VAL A 185 6.58 -27.81 -15.92
C VAL A 185 5.44 -28.83 -15.97
N MET A 186 4.19 -28.37 -15.89
CA MET A 186 3.02 -29.25 -16.02
C MET A 186 2.95 -29.94 -17.38
N CYS A 187 3.31 -29.24 -18.47
CA CYS A 187 3.38 -29.82 -19.81
C CYS A 187 4.40 -30.96 -19.86
N VAL A 188 5.63 -30.72 -19.38
CA VAL A 188 6.73 -31.71 -19.35
C VAL A 188 6.35 -32.94 -18.51
N VAL A 189 5.83 -32.72 -17.30
CA VAL A 189 5.40 -33.83 -16.42
C VAL A 189 4.25 -34.64 -17.03
N SER A 190 3.32 -33.98 -17.72
CA SER A 190 2.19 -34.66 -18.36
C SER A 190 2.62 -35.48 -19.58
N THR A 191 3.61 -35.01 -20.35
CA THR A 191 4.19 -35.78 -21.44
C THR A 191 5.00 -36.97 -20.93
N ASP A 192 5.75 -36.83 -19.83
CA ASP A 192 6.53 -37.93 -19.23
C ASP A 192 5.62 -39.02 -18.64
N LEU A 193 4.44 -38.66 -18.13
CA LEU A 193 3.43 -39.59 -17.63
C LEU A 193 2.58 -40.25 -18.75
N GLY A 194 2.81 -39.88 -20.02
CA GLY A 194 2.06 -40.42 -21.16
C GLY A 194 0.59 -39.98 -21.22
N LEU A 195 0.21 -38.92 -20.52
CA LEU A 195 -1.15 -38.37 -20.52
C LEU A 195 -1.43 -37.48 -21.74
N LEU A 196 -0.39 -36.91 -22.34
CA LEU A 196 -0.44 -36.13 -23.57
C LEU A 196 0.51 -36.78 -24.58
N SER A 197 -0.04 -37.33 -25.66
CA SER A 197 0.74 -37.73 -26.84
C SER A 197 1.27 -36.48 -27.56
N PRO A 198 2.49 -36.52 -28.13
CA PRO A 198 3.10 -35.37 -28.80
C PRO A 198 2.29 -34.86 -30.00
#